data_AF-R7PR18-F1
#
_entry.id   AF-R7PR18-F1
#
_cell.length_a   1.000
_cell.length_b   1.000
_cell.length_c   1.000
_cell.angle_alpha   90.00
_cell.angle_beta   90.00
_cell.angle_gamma   90.00
#
_symmetry.space_group_name_H-M   'P 1'
#
loop_
_entity.id
_entity.type
_entity.pdbx_description
1 polymer ?
#
loop_
_entity_poly.entity_id
_entity_poly.type
_entity_poly.pdbx_seq_one_letter_code
_entity_poly.pdbx_strand_id
1 'polypeptide(L)'
;MNKKESEENIWEIIGFIKVSSSRYKTIKSLSGNDYKMPSEIAKETNLRPTQVSSALNDLKSKKLVICLNENAKKGRLYKTTKLGLKILEILK
;
A
#
# COMPACT_ATOMS: atom_id res chain seq x y z
N MET A 1 -6.85 -25.93 -5.01
CA MET A 1 -6.74 -24.45 -5.04
C MET A 1 -6.21 -24.08 -6.40
N ASN A 2 -7.08 -23.55 -7.27
CA ASN A 2 -6.84 -23.49 -8.71
C ASN A 2 -6.02 -22.24 -9.09
N LYS A 3 -4.99 -22.45 -9.91
CA LYS A 3 -4.02 -21.45 -10.40
C LYS A 3 -4.65 -20.24 -11.12
N LYS A 4 -5.91 -20.34 -11.57
CA LYS A 4 -6.68 -19.27 -12.23
C LYS A 4 -7.16 -18.18 -11.27
N GLU A 5 -7.52 -18.54 -10.04
CA GLU A 5 -8.07 -17.61 -9.03
C GLU A 5 -7.00 -16.62 -8.52
N SER A 6 -5.72 -16.96 -8.72
CA SER A 6 -4.57 -16.12 -8.36
C SER A 6 -4.15 -15.11 -9.42
N GLU A 7 -4.50 -15.30 -10.70
CA GLU A 7 -4.07 -14.42 -11.80
C GLU A 7 -5.10 -13.32 -12.12
N GLU A 8 -6.40 -13.63 -12.10
CA GLU A 8 -7.49 -12.65 -12.23
C GLU A 8 -7.39 -11.55 -11.15
N ASN A 9 -6.85 -11.91 -9.98
CA ASN A 9 -6.65 -11.02 -8.84
C ASN A 9 -5.55 -9.94 -9.07
N ILE A 10 -4.50 -10.24 -9.85
CA ILE A 10 -3.34 -9.33 -10.00
C ILE A 10 -3.70 -8.11 -10.85
N TRP A 11 -4.39 -8.32 -11.97
CA TRP A 11 -4.77 -7.22 -12.87
C TRP A 11 -5.82 -6.30 -12.24
N GLU A 12 -6.74 -6.85 -11.46
CA GLU A 12 -7.67 -6.06 -10.63
C GLU A 12 -6.92 -5.20 -9.61
N ILE A 13 -5.92 -5.75 -8.93
CA ILE A 13 -5.07 -5.00 -8.00
C ILE A 13 -4.32 -3.88 -8.74
N ILE A 14 -3.78 -4.16 -9.93
CA ILE A 14 -3.09 -3.16 -10.75
C ILE A 14 -4.04 -2.03 -11.14
N GLY A 15 -5.23 -2.36 -11.64
CA GLY A 15 -6.28 -1.39 -11.97
C GLY A 15 -6.68 -0.56 -10.75
N PHE A 16 -6.88 -1.22 -9.61
CA PHE A 16 -7.13 -0.58 -8.33
C PHE A 16 -6.03 0.43 -7.99
N ILE A 17 -4.75 0.06 -8.02
CA ILE A 17 -3.66 1.01 -7.71
C ILE A 17 -3.62 2.16 -8.72
N LYS A 18 -3.72 1.88 -10.02
CA LYS A 18 -3.58 2.88 -11.10
C LYS A 18 -4.66 3.96 -11.09
N VAL A 19 -5.89 3.64 -10.72
CA VAL A 19 -7.01 4.62 -10.71
C VAL A 19 -6.82 5.71 -9.63
N SER A 20 -5.96 5.51 -8.63
CA SER A 20 -5.70 6.51 -7.58
C SER A 20 -4.22 6.85 -7.46
N SER A 21 -3.90 8.11 -7.75
CA SER A 21 -2.55 8.67 -7.53
C SER A 21 -2.12 8.56 -6.07
N SER A 22 -3.06 8.64 -5.11
CA SER A 22 -2.76 8.52 -3.68
C SER A 22 -2.37 7.09 -3.31
N ARG A 23 -3.06 6.07 -3.85
CA ARG A 23 -2.70 4.65 -3.64
C ARG A 23 -1.32 4.34 -4.21
N TYR A 24 -1.08 4.72 -5.46
CA TYR A 24 0.22 4.49 -6.12
C TYR A 24 1.38 5.16 -5.38
N LYS A 25 1.26 6.46 -5.06
CA LYS A 25 2.30 7.18 -4.33
C LYS A 25 2.55 6.60 -2.93
N THR A 26 1.50 6.24 -2.21
CA THR A 26 1.58 5.66 -0.85
C THR A 26 2.33 4.33 -0.85
N ILE A 27 1.92 3.37 -1.70
CA ILE A 27 2.59 2.06 -1.74
C ILE A 27 4.02 2.18 -2.28
N LYS A 28 4.28 3.08 -3.24
CA LYS A 28 5.62 3.34 -3.76
C LYS A 28 6.55 3.94 -2.70
N SER A 29 6.07 4.85 -1.85
CA SER A 29 6.84 5.39 -0.71
C SER A 29 7.24 4.29 0.29
N LEU A 30 6.43 3.24 0.42
CA LEU A 30 6.70 2.05 1.26
C LEU A 30 7.47 0.93 0.53
N SER A 31 8.04 1.18 -0.65
CA SER A 31 8.76 0.15 -1.42
C SER A 31 10.13 -0.22 -0.84
N GLY A 32 10.73 0.66 -0.04
CA GLY A 32 11.91 0.33 0.76
C GLY A 32 11.54 -0.71 1.81
N ASN A 33 12.38 -1.72 2.03
CA ASN A 33 12.13 -2.88 2.90
C ASN A 33 11.90 -2.55 4.40
N ASP A 34 11.84 -1.27 4.75
CA ASP A 34 11.60 -0.73 6.09
C ASP A 34 10.11 -0.41 6.34
N TYR A 35 9.83 0.30 7.42
CA TYR A 35 8.51 0.77 7.80
C TYR A 35 8.44 2.30 7.76
N LYS A 36 7.25 2.87 7.62
CA LYS A 36 7.00 4.31 7.71
C LYS A 36 5.72 4.64 8.46
N MET A 37 5.71 5.81 9.09
CA MET A 37 4.52 6.44 9.63
C MET A 37 3.69 7.12 8.54
N PRO A 38 2.35 7.25 8.70
CA PRO A 38 1.52 8.01 7.77
C PRO A 38 2.00 9.46 7.54
N SER A 39 2.57 10.10 8.56
CA SER A 39 3.13 11.45 8.46
C SER A 39 4.39 11.53 7.60
N GLU A 40 5.24 10.50 7.64
CA GLU A 40 6.45 10.42 6.81
C GLU A 40 6.07 10.22 5.34
N ILE A 41 5.13 9.30 5.08
CA ILE A 41 4.58 9.07 3.74
C ILE A 41 3.94 10.35 3.18
N ALA A 42 3.15 11.06 3.99
CA ALA A 42 2.52 12.33 3.58
C ALA A 42 3.55 13.36 3.14
N LYS A 43 4.64 13.51 3.92
CA LYS A 43 5.74 14.44 3.63
C LYS A 43 6.48 14.06 2.35
N GLU A 44 6.83 12.79 2.17
CA GLU A 44 7.56 12.32 0.98
C GLU A 44 6.74 12.40 -0.31
N THR A 45 5.44 12.14 -0.22
CA THR A 45 4.55 12.06 -1.40
C THR A 45 3.85 13.38 -1.71
N ASN A 46 4.03 14.39 -0.86
CA ASN A 46 3.31 15.65 -0.86
C ASN A 46 1.78 15.45 -0.88
N LEU A 47 1.30 14.46 -0.14
CA LEU A 47 -0.12 14.14 0.02
C LEU A 47 -0.64 14.66 1.36
N ARG A 48 -1.93 14.94 1.43
CA ARG A 48 -2.57 15.26 2.72
C ARG A 48 -2.58 14.00 3.60
N PRO A 49 -2.43 14.12 4.93
CA PRO A 49 -2.52 12.98 5.85
C PRO A 49 -3.83 12.18 5.71
N THR A 50 -4.93 12.85 5.33
CA THR A 50 -6.22 12.21 5.06
C THR A 50 -6.17 11.30 3.81
N GLN A 51 -5.50 11.73 2.75
CA GLN A 51 -5.31 10.94 1.54
C GLN A 51 -4.43 9.72 1.81
N VAL A 52 -3.35 9.90 2.58
CA VAL A 52 -2.48 8.79 3.00
C VAL A 52 -3.24 7.80 3.86
N SER A 53 -4.02 8.27 4.84
CA SER A 53 -4.79 7.39 5.73
C SER A 53 -5.84 6.59 4.94
N SER A 54 -6.54 7.23 4.01
CA SER A 54 -7.48 6.54 3.11
C SER A 54 -6.77 5.52 2.23
N ALA A 55 -5.63 5.89 1.63
CA ALA A 55 -4.85 5.00 0.78
C ALA A 55 -4.31 3.80 1.56
N LEU A 56 -3.83 3.98 2.80
CA LEU A 56 -3.35 2.88 3.64
C LEU A 56 -4.47 1.89 4.00
N ASN A 57 -5.68 2.38 4.30
CA ASN A 57 -6.84 1.52 4.55
C ASN A 57 -7.22 0.73 3.29
N ASP A 58 -7.30 1.40 2.14
CA ASP A 58 -7.55 0.81 0.83
C ASP A 58 -6.54 -0.30 0.51
N LEU A 59 -5.24 0.00 0.61
CA LEU A 59 -4.16 -0.93 0.32
C LEU A 59 -4.12 -2.10 1.31
N LYS A 60 -4.42 -1.85 2.59
CA LYS A 60 -4.52 -2.89 3.63
C LYS A 60 -5.69 -3.84 3.34
N SER A 61 -6.83 -3.33 2.86
CA SER A 61 -7.99 -4.16 2.48
C SER A 61 -7.64 -5.18 1.39
N LYS A 62 -6.71 -4.83 0.49
CA LYS A 62 -6.16 -5.70 -0.56
C LYS A 62 -4.90 -6.46 -0.13
N LYS A 63 -4.52 -6.44 1.15
CA LYS A 63 -3.33 -7.10 1.71
C LYS A 63 -2.00 -6.66 1.08
N LEU A 64 -1.94 -5.43 0.55
CA LEU A 64 -0.75 -4.87 -0.09
C LEU A 64 0.19 -4.21 0.92
N VAL A 65 -0.37 -3.71 2.02
CA VAL A 65 0.35 -3.15 3.17
C VAL A 65 -0.18 -3.73 4.46
N ILE A 66 0.62 -3.69 5.52
CA ILE A 66 0.25 -4.08 6.89
C ILE A 66 0.62 -2.96 7.86
N CYS A 67 -0.19 -2.79 8.91
CA CYS A 67 0.18 -2.00 10.07
C CYS A 67 0.83 -2.93 11.09
N LEU A 68 2.06 -2.62 11.51
CA LEU A 68 2.83 -3.45 12.42
C LEU A 68 2.33 -3.35 13.88
N ASN A 69 1.60 -2.28 14.20
CA ASN A 69 1.11 -1.98 15.54
C ASN A 69 -0.36 -1.49 15.52
N GLU A 70 -1.29 -2.37 15.13
CA GLU A 70 -2.73 -2.08 14.98
C GLU A 70 -3.37 -1.38 16.19
N ASN A 71 -2.95 -1.76 17.40
CA ASN A 71 -3.49 -1.23 18.66
C ASN A 71 -3.02 0.19 18.98
N ALA A 72 -2.03 0.72 18.25
CA ALA A 72 -1.52 2.05 18.49
C ALA A 72 -2.51 3.13 18.03
N LYS A 73 -2.85 4.05 18.94
CA LYS A 73 -3.65 5.25 18.63
C LYS A 73 -2.83 6.34 17.93
N LYS A 74 -1.53 6.44 18.25
CA LYS A 74 -0.55 7.35 17.63
C LYS A 74 0.72 6.57 17.31
N GLY A 75 1.45 6.99 16.28
CA GLY A 75 2.70 6.32 15.88
C GLY A 75 2.51 4.98 15.17
N ARG A 76 1.44 4.84 14.37
CA ARG A 76 1.24 3.63 13.55
C ARG A 76 2.35 3.49 12.53
N LEU A 77 2.89 2.27 12.39
CA LEU A 77 3.96 1.91 11.49
C LEU A 77 3.42 1.00 10.40
N TYR A 78 3.65 1.36 9.14
CA TYR A 78 3.20 0.60 7.98
C TYR A 78 4.38 0.03 7.21
N LYS A 79 4.18 -1.15 6.62
CA LYS A 79 5.14 -1.82 5.75
C LYS A 79 4.43 -2.47 4.57
N THR A 80 5.10 -2.52 3.41
CA THR A 80 4.59 -3.23 2.22
C THR A 80 4.72 -4.75 2.40
N THR A 81 3.73 -5.51 1.95
CA THR A 81 3.77 -6.97 1.96
C THR A 81 4.55 -7.53 0.77
N LYS A 82 4.89 -8.82 0.80
CA LYS A 82 5.47 -9.51 -0.37
C LYS A 82 4.60 -9.36 -1.63
N LEU A 83 3.27 -9.38 -1.47
CA LEU A 83 2.33 -9.15 -2.57
C LEU A 83 2.44 -7.71 -3.09
N GLY A 84 2.45 -6.72 -2.19
CA GLY A 84 2.59 -5.31 -2.58
C GLY A 84 3.89 -5.03 -3.34
N LEU A 85 5.01 -5.63 -2.92
CA LEU A 85 6.29 -5.53 -3.61
C LEU A 85 6.24 -6.16 -5.02
N LYS A 86 5.69 -7.37 -5.14
CA LYS A 86 5.50 -8.04 -6.44
C LYS A 86 4.67 -7.19 -7.40
N ILE A 87 3.60 -6.56 -6.91
CA ILE A 87 2.74 -5.68 -7.72
C ILE A 87 3.50 -4.42 -8.14
N LEU A 88 4.30 -3.83 -7.26
CA LEU A 88 5.15 -2.68 -7.58
C LEU A 88 6.21 -3.01 -8.63
N GLU A 89 6.76 -4.22 -8.63
CA GLU A 89 7.69 -4.68 -9.66
C GLU A 89 7.02 -4.78 -11.04
N ILE A 90 5.76 -5.21 -11.09
CA ILE A 90 4.97 -5.27 -12.34
C ILE A 90 4.56 -3.88 -12.83
N LEU A 91 4.37 -2.92 -11.92
CA LEU A 91 4.02 -1.52 -12.23
C LEU A 91 5.20 -0.67 -12.72
N LYS A 92 6.42 -1.23 -12.82
CA LYS A 92 7.62 -0.51 -13.29
C LYS A 92 7.46 0.01 -14.71
#